data_AF-A0A0J8BBL4-F1
#
_entry.id   AF-A0A0J8BBL4-F1
#
_cell.length_a   1.000
_cell.length_b   1.000
_cell.length_c   1.000
_cell.angle_alpha   90.00
_cell.angle_beta   90.00
_cell.angle_gamma   90.00
#
_symmetry.space_group_name_H-M   'P 1'
#
loop_
_entity.id
_entity.type
_entity.pdbx_description
1 polymer ?
#
loop_
_entity_poly.entity_id
_entity_poly.type
_entity_poly.pdbx_seq_one_letter_code
_entity_poly.pdbx_strand_id
1 'polypeptide(L)'
;MKLIDELPHCSAVRVPKIQTINGVMGVLKLLAGLYLFVITERECVRSYLGNPIFKVSSIKILPCDHSLKSSPAEQKRVETEYSSLLNAAESTPGLFFSYDANLTLSMQRLHDLGDESKTIPLWRQADPRYLWNNYMMEVLIDNKLDPYLLPVVQGSFHHFQAAIGKDIVDVTVIARRCTRRTGTRMWRRGADPDGYVANFVETEQIMQLNGYATSFVQVCGSMPFLWEQIVNLKYKPKFEIVKPEEAPRVAERHFLDLRKRYGVVLAVDLVNKDGGEGHLCEMYGNAM
;
A
#
# COMPACT_ATOMS: atom_id res chain seq x y z
N MET A 1 -6.87 -25.29 -18.30
CA MET A 1 -6.40 -25.92 -17.06
C MET A 1 -7.62 -26.12 -16.17
N LYS A 2 -8.09 -27.36 -16.03
CA LYS A 2 -9.29 -27.69 -15.25
C LYS A 2 -8.93 -27.56 -13.76
N LEU A 3 -9.46 -26.54 -13.08
CA LEU A 3 -9.23 -26.28 -11.65
C LEU A 3 -10.19 -27.05 -10.74
N ILE A 4 -10.48 -28.29 -11.09
CA ILE A 4 -11.16 -29.21 -10.19
C ILE A 4 -10.54 -30.58 -10.45
N ASP A 5 -9.30 -30.74 -10.00
CA ASP A 5 -8.87 -32.06 -9.56
C ASP A 5 -9.78 -32.40 -8.37
N GLU A 6 -10.39 -33.58 -8.38
CA GLU A 6 -11.26 -34.06 -7.30
C GLU A 6 -10.59 -33.78 -5.96
N LEU A 7 -11.30 -33.09 -5.06
CA LEU A 7 -10.85 -32.89 -3.69
C LEU A 7 -10.40 -34.26 -3.15
N PRO A 8 -9.17 -34.40 -2.63
CA PRO A 8 -8.63 -35.69 -2.25
C PRO A 8 -9.61 -36.39 -1.29
N HIS A 9 -9.95 -37.64 -1.60
CA HIS A 9 -10.86 -38.44 -0.80
C HIS A 9 -10.38 -38.47 0.67
N CYS A 10 -11.04 -37.68 1.51
CA CYS A 10 -10.71 -37.56 2.92
C CYS A 10 -11.26 -38.79 3.64
N SER A 11 -10.47 -39.87 3.69
CA SER A 11 -10.85 -41.19 4.22
C SER A 11 -10.97 -41.25 5.75
N ALA A 12 -10.95 -40.11 6.44
CA ALA A 12 -11.26 -40.00 7.85
C ALA A 12 -12.21 -38.82 8.05
N VAL A 13 -13.35 -39.05 8.71
CA VAL A 13 -14.27 -37.99 9.17
C VAL A 13 -13.53 -37.15 10.21
N ARG A 14 -12.66 -36.23 9.76
CA ARG A 14 -12.18 -35.13 10.57
C ARG A 14 -13.24 -34.05 10.43
N VAL A 15 -13.95 -33.78 11.52
CA VAL A 15 -14.79 -32.57 11.62
C VAL A 15 -13.87 -31.39 11.26
N PRO A 16 -14.14 -30.67 10.16
CA PRO A 16 -13.26 -29.60 9.74
C PRO A 16 -13.26 -28.51 10.82
N LYS A 17 -12.08 -27.96 11.12
CA LYS A 17 -12.01 -26.79 12.00
C LYS A 17 -12.55 -25.59 11.23
N ILE A 18 -13.77 -25.18 11.57
CA ILE A 18 -14.40 -24.00 10.97
C ILE A 18 -13.83 -22.75 11.67
N GLN A 19 -13.36 -21.79 10.89
CA GLN A 19 -12.87 -20.50 11.39
C GLN A 19 -13.51 -19.38 10.57
N THR A 20 -14.18 -18.45 11.26
CA THR A 20 -14.67 -17.21 10.64
C THR A 20 -13.49 -16.28 10.38
N ILE A 21 -13.48 -15.66 9.20
CA ILE A 21 -12.53 -14.64 8.80
C ILE A 21 -13.28 -13.39 8.37
N ASN A 22 -12.62 -12.24 8.45
CA ASN A 22 -13.14 -10.95 8.02
C ASN A 22 -12.77 -10.61 6.57
N GLY A 23 -11.87 -11.34 5.94
CA GLY A 23 -11.50 -11.09 4.55
C GLY A 23 -10.29 -11.91 4.10
N VAL A 24 -10.18 -12.08 2.79
CA VAL A 24 -9.02 -12.70 2.15
C VAL A 24 -8.11 -11.58 1.63
N MET A 25 -6.88 -11.49 2.15
CA MET A 25 -5.92 -10.51 1.65
C MET A 25 -5.27 -10.97 0.35
N GLY A 26 -5.12 -12.28 0.16
CA GLY A 26 -4.58 -12.86 -1.05
C GLY A 26 -3.78 -14.13 -0.78
N VAL A 27 -3.08 -14.59 -1.82
CA VAL A 27 -2.29 -15.82 -1.82
C VAL A 27 -0.87 -15.49 -2.23
N LEU A 28 0.10 -16.06 -1.52
CA LEU A 28 1.52 -15.97 -1.87
C LEU A 28 2.05 -17.35 -2.22
N LYS A 29 2.72 -17.46 -3.37
CA LYS A 29 3.43 -18.68 -3.77
C LYS A 29 4.89 -18.60 -3.32
N LEU A 30 5.27 -19.48 -2.40
CA LEU A 30 6.66 -19.68 -1.96
C LEU A 30 7.17 -21.05 -2.40
N LEU A 31 8.41 -21.38 -2.04
CA LEU A 31 9.05 -22.64 -2.45
C LEU A 31 8.30 -23.88 -1.98
N ALA A 32 7.75 -23.87 -0.76
CA ALA A 32 7.01 -25.01 -0.21
C ALA A 32 5.58 -25.16 -0.75
N GLY A 33 4.99 -24.09 -1.28
CA GLY A 33 3.59 -24.10 -1.70
C GLY A 33 2.91 -22.73 -1.59
N LEU A 34 1.58 -22.78 -1.55
CA LEU A 34 0.73 -21.61 -1.47
C LEU A 34 0.40 -21.27 -0.01
N TYR A 35 0.45 -19.98 0.30
CA TYR A 35 0.14 -19.41 1.61
C TYR A 35 -1.03 -18.44 1.47
N LEU A 36 -2.13 -18.74 2.15
CA LEU A 36 -3.34 -17.91 2.14
C LEU A 36 -3.28 -16.91 3.30
N PHE A 37 -3.38 -15.63 3.00
CA PHE A 37 -3.42 -14.57 3.99
C PHE A 37 -4.87 -14.18 4.26
N VAL A 38 -5.30 -14.31 5.52
CA VAL A 38 -6.65 -13.98 5.95
C VAL A 38 -6.64 -12.97 7.08
N ILE A 39 -7.63 -12.08 7.07
CA ILE A 39 -7.89 -11.14 8.16
C ILE A 39 -8.74 -11.88 9.18
N THR A 40 -8.20 -12.13 10.37
CA THR A 40 -8.91 -12.82 11.45
C THR A 40 -9.67 -11.82 12.32
N GLU A 41 -9.13 -10.62 12.52
CA GLU A 41 -9.74 -9.58 13.35
C GLU A 41 -9.60 -8.20 12.72
N ARG A 42 -10.58 -7.34 12.97
CA ARG A 42 -10.64 -5.96 12.49
C ARG A 42 -11.33 -5.05 13.49
N GLU A 43 -11.01 -3.78 13.42
CA GLU A 43 -11.62 -2.71 14.21
C GLU A 43 -12.33 -1.73 13.25
N CYS A 44 -13.60 -1.41 13.52
CA CYS A 44 -14.29 -0.35 12.78
C CYS A 44 -13.80 1.01 13.30
N VAL A 45 -13.10 1.77 12.45
CA VAL A 45 -12.50 3.05 12.87
C VAL A 45 -13.51 4.18 12.75
N ARG A 46 -14.21 4.24 11.61
CA ARG A 46 -15.27 5.21 11.31
C ARG A 46 -16.00 4.82 10.03
N SER A 47 -17.07 5.51 9.68
CA SER A 47 -17.59 5.56 8.32
C SER A 47 -16.88 6.64 7.49
N TYR A 48 -16.73 6.38 6.20
CA TYR A 48 -16.27 7.29 5.16
C TYR A 48 -17.28 7.26 4.02
N LEU A 49 -17.87 8.42 3.71
CA LEU A 49 -18.97 8.52 2.73
C LEU A 49 -20.12 7.53 3.01
N GLY A 50 -20.43 7.31 4.29
CA GLY A 50 -21.46 6.35 4.72
C GLY A 50 -21.00 4.88 4.77
N ASN A 51 -19.82 4.56 4.24
CA ASN A 51 -19.29 3.19 4.22
C ASN A 51 -18.31 2.95 5.38
N PRO A 52 -18.41 1.84 6.12
CA PRO A 52 -17.50 1.58 7.23
C PRO A 52 -16.07 1.30 6.75
N ILE A 53 -15.09 1.88 7.44
CA ILE A 53 -13.67 1.63 7.27
C ILE A 53 -13.17 0.80 8.44
N PHE A 54 -12.42 -0.23 8.11
CA PHE A 54 -11.87 -1.18 9.06
C PHE A 54 -10.35 -1.09 9.06
N LYS A 55 -9.78 -1.05 10.27
CA LYS A 55 -8.36 -1.30 10.50
C LYS A 55 -8.17 -2.79 10.72
N VAL A 56 -7.17 -3.37 10.08
CA VAL A 56 -6.78 -4.77 10.30
C VAL A 56 -6.09 -4.88 11.67
N SER A 57 -6.63 -5.73 12.54
CA SER A 57 -6.09 -5.95 13.90
C SER A 57 -5.28 -7.24 13.99
N SER A 58 -5.67 -8.27 13.24
CA SER A 58 -4.97 -9.56 13.20
C SER A 58 -5.03 -10.17 11.81
N ILE A 59 -3.88 -10.66 11.36
CA ILE A 59 -3.69 -11.41 10.12
C ILE A 59 -3.22 -12.81 10.52
N LYS A 60 -3.68 -13.81 9.78
CA LYS A 60 -3.19 -15.18 9.89
C LYS A 60 -2.81 -15.71 8.53
N ILE A 61 -1.66 -16.37 8.46
CA ILE A 61 -1.14 -17.00 7.27
C ILE A 61 -1.38 -18.51 7.37
N LEU A 62 -2.11 -19.06 6.41
CA LEU A 62 -2.51 -20.45 6.35
C LEU A 62 -1.78 -21.16 5.20
N PRO A 63 -0.88 -22.13 5.47
CA PRO A 63 -0.30 -22.95 4.42
C PRO A 63 -1.39 -23.84 3.80
N CYS A 64 -1.50 -23.82 2.46
CA CYS A 64 -2.47 -24.64 1.73
C CYS A 64 -1.92 -26.05 1.43
N ASP A 65 -0.58 -26.19 1.39
CA ASP A 65 0.11 -27.45 1.08
C ASP A 65 1.15 -27.78 2.16
N HIS A 66 1.19 -29.04 2.59
CA HIS A 66 2.09 -29.54 3.65
C HIS A 66 3.24 -30.41 3.09
N SER A 67 3.73 -30.11 1.88
CA SER A 67 4.70 -30.94 1.16
C SER A 67 6.13 -30.96 1.76
N LEU A 68 6.40 -30.20 2.81
CA LEU A 68 7.74 -30.08 3.40
C LEU A 68 8.29 -31.34 4.08
N LYS A 69 7.49 -32.39 4.28
CA LYS A 69 7.96 -33.60 4.98
C LYS A 69 9.04 -34.35 4.19
N SER A 70 9.01 -34.32 2.85
CA SER A 70 9.96 -35.00 1.97
C SER A 70 10.96 -34.07 1.27
N SER A 71 11.03 -32.78 1.62
CA SER A 71 11.90 -31.83 0.91
C SER A 71 13.38 -31.96 1.31
N PRO A 72 14.32 -31.65 0.38
CA PRO A 72 15.76 -31.57 0.67
C PRO A 72 16.08 -30.60 1.83
N ALA A 73 17.19 -30.84 2.53
CA ALA A 73 17.57 -30.04 3.71
C ALA A 73 17.77 -28.54 3.41
N GLU A 74 18.23 -28.20 2.22
CA GLU A 74 18.39 -26.81 1.77
C GLU A 74 17.05 -26.09 1.62
N GLN A 75 16.04 -26.76 1.03
CA GLN A 75 14.69 -26.21 0.91
C GLN A 75 14.04 -25.97 2.29
N LYS A 76 14.34 -26.84 3.28
CA LYS A 76 13.89 -26.64 4.67
C LYS A 76 14.52 -25.41 5.33
N ARG A 77 15.78 -25.09 5.02
CA ARG A 77 16.45 -23.88 5.54
C ARG A 77 15.81 -22.62 4.97
N VAL A 78 15.66 -22.55 3.65
CA VAL A 78 15.05 -21.39 2.97
C VAL A 78 13.60 -21.19 3.44
N GLU A 79 12.86 -22.27 3.66
CA GLU A 79 11.49 -22.16 4.18
C GLU A 79 11.41 -21.64 5.61
N THR A 80 12.43 -21.92 6.43
CA THR A 80 12.53 -21.36 7.79
C THR A 80 12.75 -19.85 7.72
N GLU A 81 13.59 -19.38 6.78
CA GLU A 81 13.77 -17.96 6.52
C GLU A 81 12.47 -17.31 6.04
N TYR A 82 11.74 -17.92 5.11
CA TYR A 82 10.43 -17.41 4.68
C TYR A 82 9.41 -17.37 5.81
N SER A 83 9.38 -18.39 6.68
CA SER A 83 8.49 -18.40 7.84
C SER A 83 8.74 -17.19 8.75
N SER A 84 10.01 -16.80 8.92
CA SER A 84 10.34 -15.59 9.69
C SER A 84 9.83 -14.31 9.03
N LEU A 85 9.91 -14.21 7.69
CA LEU A 85 9.39 -13.08 6.92
C LEU A 85 7.86 -13.03 6.91
N LEU A 86 7.21 -14.19 6.84
CA LEU A 86 5.76 -14.31 6.94
C LEU A 86 5.26 -13.86 8.32
N ASN A 87 5.92 -14.26 9.40
CA ASN A 87 5.61 -13.80 10.76
C ASN A 87 5.75 -12.26 10.88
N ALA A 88 6.78 -11.69 10.26
CA ALA A 88 6.95 -10.24 10.20
C ALA A 88 5.81 -9.57 9.40
N ALA A 89 5.35 -10.20 8.32
CA ALA A 89 4.24 -9.72 7.51
C ALA A 89 2.90 -9.73 8.28
N GLU A 90 2.64 -10.72 9.14
CA GLU A 90 1.44 -10.76 10.01
C GLU A 90 1.39 -9.55 10.97
N SER A 91 2.55 -9.02 11.34
CA SER A 91 2.68 -7.87 12.23
C SER A 91 2.68 -6.52 11.49
N THR A 92 2.34 -6.50 10.20
CA THR A 92 2.34 -5.26 9.39
C THR A 92 1.31 -4.26 9.94
N PRO A 93 1.73 -3.10 10.46
CA PRO A 93 0.79 -2.13 11.00
C PRO A 93 0.18 -1.25 9.92
N GLY A 94 -0.92 -0.58 10.28
CA GLY A 94 -1.51 0.49 9.47
C GLY A 94 -2.17 0.00 8.20
N LEU A 95 -2.76 -1.19 8.22
CA LEU A 95 -3.53 -1.74 7.10
C LEU A 95 -5.01 -1.43 7.30
N PHE A 96 -5.65 -0.89 6.26
CA PHE A 96 -7.05 -0.49 6.28
C PHE A 96 -7.77 -1.01 5.03
N PHE A 97 -9.06 -1.28 5.17
CA PHE A 97 -9.92 -1.68 4.06
C PHE A 97 -11.37 -1.25 4.31
N SER A 98 -12.18 -1.30 3.25
CA SER A 98 -13.63 -1.24 3.33
C SER A 98 -14.20 -2.28 2.37
N TYR A 99 -15.38 -2.81 2.66
CA TYR A 99 -16.07 -3.71 1.74
C TYR A 99 -16.81 -2.95 0.63
N ASP A 100 -17.11 -1.68 0.87
CA ASP A 100 -18.03 -0.90 0.04
C ASP A 100 -17.40 0.41 -0.46
N ALA A 101 -16.28 0.85 0.13
CA ALA A 101 -15.56 2.05 -0.29
C ALA A 101 -14.17 1.75 -0.88
N ASN A 102 -13.88 2.39 -2.01
CA ASN A 102 -12.54 2.36 -2.59
C ASN A 102 -11.63 3.36 -1.88
N LEU A 103 -10.79 2.85 -0.97
CA LEU A 103 -9.86 3.67 -0.18
C LEU A 103 -8.61 4.10 -0.94
N THR A 104 -8.35 3.54 -2.13
CA THR A 104 -7.14 3.83 -2.93
C THR A 104 -7.21 5.14 -3.71
N LEU A 105 -8.38 5.76 -3.78
CA LEU A 105 -8.63 6.99 -4.52
C LEU A 105 -9.01 8.12 -3.55
N SER A 106 -8.68 9.35 -3.94
CA SER A 106 -9.23 10.54 -3.28
C SER A 106 -10.71 10.70 -3.60
N MET A 107 -11.44 11.42 -2.75
CA MET A 107 -12.84 11.78 -2.97
C MET A 107 -13.04 12.48 -4.31
N GLN A 108 -12.13 13.37 -4.71
CA GLN A 108 -12.18 14.03 -6.02
C GLN A 108 -12.12 13.01 -7.17
N ARG A 109 -11.17 12.05 -7.11
CA ARG A 109 -11.04 11.02 -8.15
C ARG A 109 -12.20 10.04 -8.16
N LEU A 110 -12.77 9.74 -6.99
CA LEU A 110 -13.99 8.94 -6.87
C LEU A 110 -15.17 9.65 -7.52
N HIS A 111 -15.29 10.96 -7.31
CA HIS A 111 -16.32 11.78 -7.94
C HIS A 111 -16.17 11.79 -9.47
N ASP A 112 -14.95 11.92 -9.98
CA ASP A 112 -14.66 11.94 -11.44
C ASP A 112 -14.99 10.60 -12.13
N LEU A 113 -14.95 9.47 -11.42
CA LEU A 113 -15.32 8.17 -11.96
C LEU A 113 -16.83 8.02 -12.22
N GLY A 114 -17.66 8.84 -11.56
CA GLY A 114 -19.12 8.81 -11.71
C GLY A 114 -19.79 7.51 -11.25
N ASP A 115 -21.07 7.37 -11.56
CA ASP A 115 -21.90 6.26 -11.07
C ASP A 115 -21.62 4.91 -11.75
N GLU A 116 -21.01 4.89 -12.94
CA GLU A 116 -20.64 3.64 -13.63
C GLU A 116 -19.67 2.80 -12.79
N SER A 117 -18.81 3.47 -12.01
CA SER A 117 -17.88 2.81 -11.09
C SER A 117 -18.57 1.89 -10.09
N LYS A 118 -19.80 2.20 -9.66
CA LYS A 118 -20.55 1.40 -8.67
C LYS A 118 -20.91 0.00 -9.18
N THR A 119 -20.89 -0.23 -10.49
CA THR A 119 -21.18 -1.53 -11.11
C THR A 119 -19.95 -2.43 -11.24
N ILE A 120 -18.76 -1.86 -11.03
CA ILE A 120 -17.47 -2.53 -11.19
C ILE A 120 -17.00 -3.01 -9.81
N PRO A 121 -16.39 -4.20 -9.66
CA PRO A 121 -15.79 -4.61 -8.39
C PRO A 121 -14.73 -3.61 -7.89
N LEU A 122 -14.67 -3.39 -6.56
CA LEU A 122 -13.75 -2.41 -5.94
C LEU A 122 -12.30 -2.58 -6.38
N TRP A 123 -11.83 -3.82 -6.53
CA TRP A 123 -10.46 -4.12 -6.91
C TRP A 123 -10.11 -3.65 -8.33
N ARG A 124 -11.06 -3.60 -9.26
CA ARG A 124 -10.82 -3.10 -10.64
C ARG A 124 -10.82 -1.58 -10.71
N GLN A 125 -11.51 -0.93 -9.77
CA GLN A 125 -11.50 0.52 -9.63
C GLN A 125 -10.29 1.02 -8.84
N ALA A 126 -9.61 0.12 -8.13
CA ALA A 126 -8.52 0.46 -7.24
C ALA A 126 -7.32 1.02 -8.01
N ASP A 127 -6.66 2.02 -7.42
CA ASP A 127 -5.38 2.49 -7.90
C ASP A 127 -4.28 1.50 -7.46
N PRO A 128 -3.59 0.82 -8.40
CA PRO A 128 -2.58 -0.18 -8.05
C PRO A 128 -1.44 0.39 -7.19
N ARG A 129 -1.23 1.71 -7.23
CA ARG A 129 -0.21 2.39 -6.43
C ARG A 129 -0.48 2.36 -4.95
N TYR A 130 -1.74 2.31 -4.52
CA TYR A 130 -2.09 2.31 -3.10
C TYR A 130 -2.63 0.97 -2.64
N LEU A 131 -2.67 -0.01 -3.54
CA LEU A 131 -3.15 -1.36 -3.30
C LEU A 131 -2.04 -2.24 -2.73
N TRP A 132 -1.96 -2.32 -1.40
CA TRP A 132 -0.88 -2.99 -0.67
C TRP A 132 -0.77 -4.48 -1.02
N ASN A 133 -1.91 -5.16 -1.14
CA ASN A 133 -1.99 -6.59 -1.45
C ASN A 133 -2.13 -6.88 -2.96
N ASN A 134 -1.78 -5.95 -3.86
CA ASN A 134 -1.98 -6.11 -5.30
C ASN A 134 -1.39 -7.43 -5.84
N TYR A 135 -0.12 -7.69 -5.53
CA TYR A 135 0.57 -8.92 -5.96
C TYR A 135 -0.07 -10.19 -5.38
N MET A 136 -0.53 -10.13 -4.14
CA MET A 136 -1.15 -11.28 -3.47
C MET A 136 -2.53 -11.63 -4.06
N MET A 137 -3.17 -10.68 -4.74
CA MET A 137 -4.46 -10.89 -5.37
C MET A 137 -4.38 -11.54 -6.76
N GLU A 138 -3.21 -11.59 -7.40
CA GLU A 138 -3.05 -12.09 -8.77
C GLU A 138 -3.63 -13.49 -8.96
N VAL A 139 -3.33 -14.42 -8.03
CA VAL A 139 -3.87 -15.79 -8.09
C VAL A 139 -5.40 -15.79 -8.04
N LEU A 140 -6.02 -14.92 -7.22
CA LEU A 140 -7.47 -14.83 -7.11
C LEU A 140 -8.10 -14.20 -8.37
N ILE A 141 -7.42 -13.21 -8.96
CA ILE A 141 -7.82 -12.55 -10.22
C ILE A 141 -7.80 -13.55 -11.37
N ASP A 142 -6.71 -14.30 -11.53
CA ASP A 142 -6.55 -15.29 -12.61
C ASP A 142 -7.62 -16.39 -12.55
N ASN A 143 -8.07 -16.70 -11.34
CA ASN A 143 -9.13 -17.68 -11.08
C ASN A 143 -10.55 -17.08 -11.07
N LYS A 144 -10.70 -15.79 -11.41
CA LYS A 144 -12.00 -15.08 -11.46
C LYS A 144 -12.78 -15.11 -10.15
N LEU A 145 -12.08 -15.00 -9.01
CA LEU A 145 -12.65 -15.03 -7.67
C LEU A 145 -13.02 -13.62 -7.18
N ASP A 146 -13.75 -12.86 -8.01
CA ASP A 146 -14.11 -11.46 -7.76
C ASP A 146 -14.70 -11.17 -6.37
N PRO A 147 -15.60 -11.99 -5.80
CA PRO A 147 -16.17 -11.74 -4.47
C PRO A 147 -15.18 -11.81 -3.31
N TYR A 148 -14.01 -12.41 -3.50
CA TYR A 148 -12.99 -12.57 -2.46
C TYR A 148 -11.88 -11.51 -2.55
N LEU A 149 -11.86 -10.71 -3.61
CA LEU A 149 -10.84 -9.69 -3.84
C LEU A 149 -11.12 -8.47 -2.98
N LEU A 150 -10.30 -8.30 -1.94
CA LEU A 150 -10.42 -7.23 -0.96
C LEU A 150 -9.25 -6.24 -1.08
N PRO A 151 -9.46 -5.03 -1.62
CA PRO A 151 -8.43 -4.00 -1.65
C PRO A 151 -8.01 -3.56 -0.25
N VAL A 152 -6.71 -3.68 0.06
CA VAL A 152 -6.12 -3.22 1.31
C VAL A 152 -5.16 -2.07 1.03
N VAL A 153 -5.26 -0.99 1.81
CA VAL A 153 -4.35 0.16 1.77
C VAL A 153 -3.45 0.17 3.00
N GLN A 154 -2.21 0.62 2.85
CA GLN A 154 -1.32 0.89 3.97
C GLN A 154 -1.23 2.40 4.22
N GLY A 155 -1.28 2.82 5.49
CA GLY A 155 -1.02 4.18 5.89
C GLY A 155 -1.68 4.54 7.22
N SER A 156 -2.46 5.61 7.26
CA SER A 156 -3.19 6.01 8.46
C SER A 156 -4.58 6.58 8.14
N PHE A 157 -5.45 6.46 9.14
CA PHE A 157 -6.80 7.00 9.10
C PHE A 157 -7.07 7.69 10.44
N HIS A 158 -7.42 8.96 10.38
CA HIS A 158 -7.77 9.75 11.56
C HIS A 158 -9.10 10.44 11.31
N HIS A 159 -9.93 10.49 12.33
CA HIS A 159 -11.19 11.19 12.28
C HIS A 159 -11.42 11.92 13.60
N PHE A 160 -11.91 13.14 13.51
CA PHE A 160 -12.33 13.93 14.66
C PHE A 160 -13.42 14.90 14.26
N GLN A 161 -14.18 15.37 15.26
CA GLN A 161 -15.15 16.42 15.09
C GLN A 161 -14.60 17.73 15.66
N ALA A 162 -14.83 18.83 14.96
CA ALA A 162 -14.43 20.16 15.38
C ALA A 162 -15.64 21.10 15.38
N ALA A 163 -15.81 21.89 16.43
CA ALA A 163 -16.83 22.92 16.49
C ALA A 163 -16.31 24.21 15.86
N ILE A 164 -17.02 24.76 14.88
CA ILE A 164 -16.75 26.06 14.26
C ILE A 164 -17.99 26.93 14.44
N GLY A 165 -17.95 27.80 15.45
CA GLY A 165 -19.14 28.56 15.85
C GLY A 165 -20.23 27.65 16.39
N LYS A 166 -21.35 27.54 15.67
CA LYS A 166 -22.47 26.64 16.03
C LYS A 166 -22.45 25.32 15.26
N ASP A 167 -21.60 25.23 14.25
CA ASP A 167 -21.53 24.08 13.36
C ASP A 167 -20.55 23.05 13.89
N ILE A 168 -20.88 21.77 13.75
CA ILE A 168 -19.97 20.64 14.00
C ILE A 168 -19.50 20.14 12.65
N VAL A 169 -18.19 20.19 12.43
CA VAL A 169 -17.54 19.72 11.21
C VAL A 169 -16.87 18.39 11.48
N ASP A 170 -17.20 17.39 10.66
CA ASP A 170 -16.49 16.11 10.63
C ASP A 170 -15.23 16.26 9.78
N VAL A 171 -14.07 16.00 10.38
CA VAL A 171 -12.78 16.05 9.70
C VAL A 171 -12.18 14.65 9.66
N THR A 172 -11.88 14.19 8.46
CA THR A 172 -11.20 12.91 8.22
C THR A 172 -9.89 13.16 7.51
N VAL A 173 -8.81 12.55 8.00
CA VAL A 173 -7.49 12.60 7.38
C VAL A 173 -7.08 11.18 7.03
N ILE A 174 -6.88 10.92 5.73
CA ILE A 174 -6.47 9.64 5.19
C ILE A 174 -5.07 9.81 4.60
N ALA A 175 -4.09 9.05 5.08
CA ALA A 175 -2.79 8.95 4.44
C ALA A 175 -2.66 7.58 3.77
N ARG A 176 -2.43 7.56 2.46
CA ARG A 176 -2.20 6.36 1.65
C ARG A 176 -0.74 6.28 1.26
N ARG A 177 -0.07 5.20 1.63
CA ARG A 177 1.32 4.93 1.24
C ARG A 177 1.34 4.25 -0.13
N CYS A 178 2.13 4.80 -1.05
CA CYS A 178 2.37 4.18 -2.34
C CYS A 178 3.19 2.88 -2.17
N THR A 179 2.80 1.84 -2.89
CA THR A 179 3.45 0.53 -2.97
C THR A 179 4.63 0.53 -3.94
N ARG A 180 4.70 1.51 -4.85
CA ARG A 180 5.84 1.69 -5.75
C ARG A 180 7.06 2.10 -4.93
N ARG A 181 8.18 1.41 -5.15
CA ARG A 181 9.48 1.69 -4.53
C ARG A 181 9.39 1.81 -2.98
N THR A 182 8.63 0.92 -2.34
CA THR A 182 8.54 0.81 -0.87
C THR A 182 9.81 0.24 -0.27
N GLY A 183 10.27 0.80 0.84
CA GLY A 183 11.44 0.26 1.53
C GLY A 183 11.64 0.95 2.86
N THR A 184 12.60 0.44 3.62
CA THR A 184 13.01 1.07 4.88
C THR A 184 13.70 2.39 4.57
N ARG A 185 13.47 3.39 5.42
CA ARG A 185 13.91 4.79 5.23
C ARG A 185 15.39 4.93 4.86
N MET A 186 16.25 4.05 5.37
CA MET A 186 17.68 4.11 5.10
C MET A 186 18.12 3.28 3.88
N TRP A 187 17.30 2.36 3.40
CA TRP A 187 17.65 1.44 2.30
C TRP A 187 16.96 1.79 0.98
N ARG A 188 15.96 2.67 1.01
CA ARG A 188 15.26 3.12 -0.19
C ARG A 188 14.98 4.61 -0.16
N ARG A 189 15.71 5.33 -1.01
CA ARG A 189 15.67 6.79 -1.23
C ARG A 189 15.66 7.10 -2.72
N GLY A 190 15.46 8.37 -3.04
CA GLY A 190 15.41 8.87 -4.41
C GLY A 190 14.28 8.28 -5.25
N ALA A 191 14.46 8.36 -6.55
CA ALA A 191 13.60 7.75 -7.56
C ALA A 191 14.27 6.56 -8.25
N ASP A 192 13.48 5.75 -8.94
CA ASP A 192 13.98 4.86 -9.99
C ASP A 192 14.08 5.58 -11.35
N PRO A 193 14.68 4.96 -12.38
CA PRO A 193 14.78 5.56 -13.72
C PRO A 193 13.43 5.90 -14.39
N ASP A 194 12.32 5.39 -13.87
CA ASP A 194 10.95 5.65 -14.35
C ASP A 194 10.28 6.84 -13.64
N GLY A 195 10.92 7.42 -12.61
CA GLY A 195 10.41 8.57 -11.88
C GLY A 195 9.53 8.21 -10.68
N TYR A 196 9.49 6.93 -10.27
CA TYR A 196 8.80 6.55 -9.03
C TYR A 196 9.68 6.80 -7.83
N VAL A 197 9.27 7.74 -6.99
CA VAL A 197 10.00 8.12 -5.78
C VAL A 197 9.71 7.16 -4.63
N ALA A 198 10.74 6.90 -3.83
CA ALA A 198 10.61 6.13 -2.60
C ALA A 198 9.76 6.89 -1.57
N ASN A 199 9.00 6.13 -0.77
CA ASN A 199 8.17 6.63 0.32
C ASN A 199 7.15 7.70 -0.10
N PHE A 200 6.59 7.58 -1.30
CA PHE A 200 5.50 8.44 -1.76
C PHE A 200 4.24 8.19 -0.92
N VAL A 201 3.62 9.26 -0.43
CA VAL A 201 2.40 9.24 0.38
C VAL A 201 1.45 10.32 -0.15
N GLU A 202 0.19 9.97 -0.27
CA GLU A 202 -0.91 10.90 -0.53
C GLU A 202 -1.72 11.07 0.75
N THR A 203 -1.79 12.30 1.26
CA THR A 203 -2.58 12.67 2.42
C THR A 203 -3.77 13.48 1.97
N GLU A 204 -4.96 12.99 2.26
CA GLU A 204 -6.23 13.64 1.95
C GLU A 204 -6.90 14.09 3.25
N GLN A 205 -7.17 15.39 3.34
CA GLN A 205 -8.04 15.96 4.36
C GLN A 205 -9.44 16.14 3.77
N ILE A 206 -10.44 15.65 4.48
CA ILE A 206 -11.83 15.65 4.07
C ILE A 206 -12.62 16.33 5.17
N MET A 207 -13.39 17.35 4.81
CA MET A 207 -14.27 18.05 5.75
C MET A 207 -15.71 17.87 5.29
N GLN A 208 -16.59 17.53 6.23
CA GLN A 208 -18.01 17.34 5.98
C GLN A 208 -18.83 18.21 6.92
N LEU A 209 -19.77 18.97 6.35
CA LEU A 209 -20.66 19.85 7.10
C LEU A 209 -21.96 20.03 6.32
N ASN A 210 -23.11 19.81 6.98
CA ASN A 210 -24.45 20.09 6.42
C ASN A 210 -24.70 19.50 5.02
N GLY A 211 -24.17 18.30 4.75
CA GLY A 211 -24.28 17.61 3.46
C GLY A 211 -23.25 18.03 2.41
N TYR A 212 -22.47 19.08 2.66
CA TYR A 212 -21.33 19.46 1.83
C TYR A 212 -20.08 18.68 2.24
N ALA A 213 -19.25 18.34 1.24
CA ALA A 213 -17.97 17.70 1.45
C ALA A 213 -16.88 18.44 0.67
N THR A 214 -15.72 18.61 1.28
CA THR A 214 -14.51 19.10 0.61
C THR A 214 -13.40 18.07 0.77
N SER A 215 -12.51 18.01 -0.22
CA SER A 215 -11.33 17.17 -0.21
C SER A 215 -10.11 18.01 -0.60
N PHE A 216 -9.05 17.89 0.18
CA PHE A 216 -7.78 18.56 -0.04
C PHE A 216 -6.65 17.54 0.02
N VAL A 217 -5.93 17.38 -1.07
CA VAL A 217 -4.87 16.39 -1.21
C VAL A 217 -3.50 17.05 -1.19
N GLN A 218 -2.59 16.48 -0.40
CA GLN A 218 -1.17 16.80 -0.40
C GLN A 218 -0.38 15.52 -0.67
N VAL A 219 0.75 15.64 -1.36
CA VAL A 219 1.65 14.52 -1.62
C VAL A 219 3.03 14.80 -1.07
N CYS A 220 3.69 13.76 -0.57
CA CYS A 220 5.05 13.83 -0.05
C CYS A 220 5.82 12.60 -0.53
N GLY A 221 7.09 12.77 -0.89
CA GLY A 221 7.94 11.69 -1.39
C GLY A 221 9.41 12.06 -1.32
N SER A 222 10.28 11.11 -1.66
CA SER A 222 11.72 11.40 -1.82
C SER A 222 11.98 12.30 -3.02
N MET A 223 13.13 13.00 -3.03
CA MET A 223 13.54 13.82 -4.18
C MET A 223 13.65 12.96 -5.46
N PRO A 224 13.17 13.46 -6.63
CA PRO A 224 12.95 12.66 -7.83
C PRO A 224 14.20 12.52 -8.71
N PHE A 225 15.29 12.04 -8.12
CA PHE A 225 16.50 11.63 -8.82
C PHE A 225 17.14 10.46 -8.08
N LEU A 226 18.12 9.80 -8.69
CA LEU A 226 18.76 8.64 -8.09
C LEU A 226 19.75 9.13 -7.02
N TRP A 227 19.46 8.81 -5.77
CA TRP A 227 20.37 9.05 -4.66
C TRP A 227 20.14 8.03 -3.56
N GLU A 228 21.19 7.78 -2.82
CA GLU A 228 21.21 6.80 -1.74
C GLU A 228 21.92 7.33 -0.51
N GLN A 229 21.61 6.68 0.61
CA GLN A 229 22.19 6.98 1.91
C GLN A 229 22.72 5.67 2.48
N ILE A 230 23.96 5.31 2.11
CA ILE A 230 24.56 4.03 2.45
C ILE A 230 24.73 3.92 3.97
N VAL A 231 24.02 2.98 4.57
CA VAL A 231 24.04 2.76 6.03
C VAL A 231 25.44 2.39 6.50
N ASN A 232 25.92 3.08 7.52
CA ASN A 232 27.16 2.78 8.21
C ASN A 232 27.02 3.08 9.71
N LEU A 233 28.07 2.86 10.50
CA LEU A 233 28.05 3.06 11.95
C LEU A 233 27.97 4.56 12.37
N LYS A 234 27.90 5.51 11.43
CA LYS A 234 27.77 6.93 11.76
C LYS A 234 26.32 7.31 11.98
N TYR A 235 26.10 8.27 12.89
CA TYR A 235 24.79 8.81 13.21
C TYR A 235 24.02 9.33 11.99
N LYS A 236 24.70 10.05 11.08
CA LYS A 236 24.15 10.51 9.80
C LYS A 236 25.05 10.00 8.66
N PRO A 237 24.69 8.87 8.03
CA PRO A 237 25.44 8.38 6.87
C PRO A 237 25.39 9.39 5.72
N LYS A 238 26.44 9.39 4.89
CA LYS A 238 26.57 10.33 3.77
C LYS A 238 25.51 10.06 2.70
N PHE A 239 25.14 11.12 2.00
CA PHE A 239 24.30 11.06 0.80
C PHE A 239 25.20 10.92 -0.43
N GLU A 240 24.78 10.07 -1.36
CA GLU A 240 25.47 9.87 -2.62
C GLU A 240 24.45 10.04 -3.75
N ILE A 241 24.74 10.96 -4.67
CA ILE A 241 23.95 11.14 -5.88
C ILE A 241 24.48 10.15 -6.90
N VAL A 242 23.59 9.31 -7.40
CA VAL A 242 23.89 8.27 -8.36
C VAL A 242 23.51 8.80 -9.72
N LYS A 243 24.42 8.75 -10.70
CA LYS A 243 24.15 9.19 -12.07
C LYS A 243 23.49 10.58 -12.15
N PRO A 244 24.18 11.64 -11.67
CA PRO A 244 23.64 13.00 -11.66
C PRO A 244 23.16 13.46 -13.05
N GLU A 245 23.75 12.95 -14.13
CA GLU A 245 23.34 13.19 -15.51
C GLU A 245 21.92 12.70 -15.84
N GLU A 246 21.38 11.71 -15.12
CA GLU A 246 20.02 11.23 -15.30
C GLU A 246 18.98 12.06 -14.52
N ALA A 247 19.41 12.93 -13.61
CA ALA A 247 18.51 13.64 -12.68
C ALA A 247 17.42 14.47 -13.40
N PRO A 248 17.71 15.30 -14.43
CA PRO A 248 16.68 16.07 -15.12
C PRO A 248 15.61 15.17 -15.77
N ARG A 249 16.04 14.08 -16.40
CA ARG A 249 15.13 13.12 -17.07
C ARG A 249 14.20 12.44 -16.07
N VAL A 250 14.71 12.05 -14.90
CA VAL A 250 13.94 11.37 -13.86
C VAL A 250 12.98 12.34 -13.16
N ALA A 251 13.43 13.57 -12.89
CA ALA A 251 12.60 14.63 -12.35
C ALA A 251 11.44 14.97 -13.32
N GLU A 252 11.73 15.15 -14.61
CA GLU A 252 10.72 15.42 -15.63
C GLU A 252 9.64 14.32 -15.66
N ARG A 253 10.04 13.04 -15.69
CA ARG A 253 9.10 11.90 -15.64
C ARG A 253 8.22 11.94 -14.39
N HIS A 254 8.81 12.20 -13.23
CA HIS A 254 8.09 12.30 -11.97
C HIS A 254 7.04 13.43 -12.02
N PHE A 255 7.43 14.62 -12.45
CA PHE A 255 6.54 15.77 -12.50
C PHE A 255 5.49 15.70 -13.61
N LEU A 256 5.77 15.03 -14.73
CA LEU A 256 4.74 14.69 -15.72
C LEU A 256 3.67 13.79 -15.12
N ASP A 257 4.08 12.75 -14.38
CA ASP A 257 3.19 11.82 -13.69
C ASP A 257 2.38 12.52 -12.56
N LEU A 258 2.99 13.46 -11.83
CA LEU A 258 2.26 14.30 -10.86
C LEU A 258 1.25 15.23 -11.54
N ARG A 259 1.66 15.97 -12.58
CA ARG A 259 0.78 16.91 -13.30
C ARG A 259 -0.42 16.22 -13.94
N LYS A 260 -0.20 15.03 -14.50
CA LYS A 260 -1.29 14.22 -15.08
C LYS A 260 -2.37 13.86 -14.04
N ARG A 261 -1.99 13.72 -12.77
CA ARG A 261 -2.88 13.22 -11.71
C ARG A 261 -3.48 14.32 -10.84
N TYR A 262 -2.68 15.32 -10.50
CA TYR A 262 -3.04 16.38 -9.55
C TYR A 262 -3.20 17.75 -10.23
N GLY A 263 -2.92 17.85 -11.52
CA GLY A 263 -2.99 19.12 -12.26
C GLY A 263 -1.80 20.02 -11.96
N VAL A 264 -2.06 21.17 -11.35
CA VAL A 264 -1.00 22.13 -10.99
C VAL A 264 -0.25 21.62 -9.75
N VAL A 265 1.08 21.55 -9.85
CA VAL A 265 1.94 21.02 -8.79
C VAL A 265 2.87 22.11 -8.30
N LEU A 266 2.83 22.38 -6.99
CA LEU A 266 3.80 23.22 -6.29
C LEU A 266 4.72 22.31 -5.47
N ALA A 267 6.01 22.30 -5.80
CA ALA A 267 7.02 21.56 -5.04
C ALA A 267 7.58 22.44 -3.93
N VAL A 268 7.64 21.91 -2.70
CA VAL A 268 8.23 22.59 -1.53
C VAL A 268 9.41 21.75 -1.06
N ASP A 269 10.60 22.34 -1.04
CA ASP A 269 11.80 21.75 -0.48
C ASP A 269 12.19 22.47 0.82
N LEU A 270 12.37 21.69 1.89
CA LEU A 270 12.79 22.17 3.22
C LEU A 270 14.13 21.57 3.64
N VAL A 271 14.88 20.97 2.71
CA VAL A 271 16.20 20.40 2.99
C VAL A 271 17.19 21.51 3.33
N ASN A 272 18.11 21.20 4.26
CA ASN A 272 19.10 22.15 4.70
C ASN A 272 20.05 22.52 3.54
N LYS A 273 20.44 23.79 3.44
CA LYS A 273 21.28 24.28 2.33
C LYS A 273 22.77 23.96 2.51
N ASP A 274 23.14 23.50 3.69
CA ASP A 274 24.53 23.21 4.05
C ASP A 274 24.84 21.70 4.06
N GLY A 275 26.11 21.38 3.85
CA GLY A 275 26.61 20.01 3.93
C GLY A 275 26.03 19.06 2.86
N GLY A 276 25.91 17.77 3.18
CA GLY A 276 25.44 16.76 2.24
C GLY A 276 23.96 16.92 1.84
N GLU A 277 23.15 17.55 2.69
CA GLU A 277 21.76 17.92 2.35
C GLU A 277 21.73 19.07 1.36
N GLY A 278 22.65 20.03 1.49
CA GLY A 278 22.81 21.13 0.53
C GLY A 278 23.07 20.65 -0.89
N HIS A 279 23.90 19.60 -1.05
CA HIS A 279 24.18 19.01 -2.37
C HIS A 279 22.92 18.37 -2.98
N LEU A 280 22.06 17.77 -2.16
CA LEU A 280 20.77 17.23 -2.63
C LEU A 280 19.81 18.36 -3.04
N CYS A 281 19.76 19.45 -2.26
CA CYS A 281 18.94 20.63 -2.56
C CYS A 281 19.39 21.32 -3.86
N GLU A 282 20.70 21.51 -4.06
CA GLU A 282 21.26 22.03 -5.30
C GLU A 282 20.94 21.13 -6.49
N MET A 283 21.13 19.81 -6.34
CA MET A 283 20.79 18.87 -7.41
C MET A 283 19.30 18.92 -7.74
N TYR A 284 18.44 19.01 -6.73
CA TYR A 284 17.00 19.08 -6.96
C TYR A 284 16.62 20.37 -7.71
N GLY A 285 17.17 21.51 -7.30
CA GLY A 285 16.93 22.80 -7.95
C GLY A 285 17.40 22.84 -9.40
N ASN A 286 18.53 22.20 -9.71
CA ASN A 286 19.09 22.14 -11.07
C ASN A 286 18.40 21.12 -11.99
N ALA A 287 17.72 20.12 -11.42
CA ALA A 287 17.00 19.09 -12.17
C ALA A 287 15.58 19.52 -12.62
N MET A 288 15.07 20.61 -12.06
CA MET A 288 13.74 21.18 -12.32
C MET A 288 13.79 22.24 -13.41
#